data_AF-A0AAV0KIH5-F1
#
_entry.id   AF-A0AAV0KIH5-F1
#
_cell.length_a   1.000
_cell.length_b   1.000
_cell.length_c   1.000
_cell.angle_alpha   90.00
_cell.angle_beta   90.00
_cell.angle_gamma   90.00
#
_symmetry.space_group_name_H-M   'P 1'
#
loop_
_entity.id
_entity.type
_entity.pdbx_description
1 polymer ?
#
loop_
_entity_poly.entity_id
_entity_poly.type
_entity_poly.pdbx_seq_one_letter_code
_entity_poly.pdbx_strand_id
1 'polypeptide(L)'
;MAVVWRARITALKMAPDQETRLVLVIDARERLEPRLPEGYFGNAIKMMPPAGTWLARDILEKPLCFAVKKIQDGIANCGDGVIRSTIDCMEATKAT
;
A
#
# COMPACT_ATOMS: atom_id res chain seq x y z
N MET A 1 -5.65 8.06 -7.91
CA MET A 1 -5.45 6.63 -7.56
C MET A 1 -6.74 5.82 -7.53
N ALA A 2 -7.74 6.15 -6.71
CA ALA A 2 -8.97 5.36 -6.60
C ALA A 2 -9.70 5.16 -7.95
N VAL A 3 -9.83 6.22 -8.77
CA VAL A 3 -10.44 6.13 -10.10
C VAL A 3 -9.65 5.21 -11.04
N VAL A 4 -8.31 5.30 -11.03
CA VAL A 4 -7.43 4.46 -11.86
C VAL A 4 -7.55 2.98 -11.44
N TRP A 5 -7.61 2.71 -10.14
CA TRP A 5 -7.79 1.36 -9.64
C TRP A 5 -9.12 0.76 -10.08
N ARG A 6 -10.21 1.53 -9.94
CA ARG A 6 -11.54 1.15 -10.46
C ARG A 6 -11.52 0.91 -11.97
N ALA A 7 -10.95 1.84 -12.73
CA ALA A 7 -10.86 1.74 -14.18
C ALA A 7 -10.07 0.49 -14.62
N ARG A 8 -8.98 0.15 -13.93
CA ARG A 8 -8.20 -1.07 -14.19
C ARG A 8 -9.04 -2.33 -13.96
N ILE A 9 -9.77 -2.41 -12.85
CA ILE A 9 -10.65 -3.55 -12.54
C ILE A 9 -11.72 -3.70 -13.64
N THR A 10 -12.34 -2.59 -14.05
CA THR A 10 -13.32 -2.58 -15.14
C THR A 10 -12.71 -3.03 -16.47
N ALA A 11 -11.56 -2.47 -16.86
CA ALA A 11 -10.90 -2.78 -18.13
C ALA A 11 -10.47 -4.26 -18.23
N LEU A 12 -10.05 -4.84 -17.11
CA LEU A 12 -9.67 -6.25 -17.01
C LEU A 12 -10.85 -7.20 -16.88
N LYS A 13 -12.09 -6.68 -16.78
CA LYS A 13 -13.32 -7.48 -16.59
C LYS A 13 -13.17 -8.49 -15.44
N MET A 14 -12.57 -8.07 -14.34
CA MET A 14 -12.32 -8.95 -13.19
C MET A 14 -13.64 -9.53 -12.67
N ALA A 15 -13.64 -10.80 -12.28
CA ALA A 15 -14.82 -11.43 -11.71
C ALA A 15 -15.21 -10.73 -10.41
N PRO A 16 -16.51 -10.57 -10.08
CA PRO A 16 -16.92 -9.80 -8.91
C PRO A 16 -16.35 -10.30 -7.57
N ASP A 17 -16.10 -11.60 -7.45
CA ASP A 17 -15.47 -12.31 -6.33
C ASP A 17 -13.93 -12.42 -6.43
N GLN A 18 -13.34 -11.96 -7.53
CA GLN A 18 -11.89 -11.94 -7.68
C GLN A 18 -11.25 -10.91 -6.74
N GLU A 19 -10.22 -11.34 -6.03
CA GLU A 19 -9.41 -10.45 -5.22
C GLU A 19 -8.58 -9.49 -6.08
N THR A 20 -8.61 -8.22 -5.70
CA THR A 20 -7.81 -7.13 -6.25
C THR A 20 -6.96 -6.50 -5.17
N ARG A 21 -5.78 -6.02 -5.57
CA ARG A 21 -4.86 -5.29 -4.70
C ARG A 21 -4.35 -4.05 -5.41
N LEU A 22 -4.15 -2.98 -4.65
CA LEU A 22 -3.48 -1.78 -5.09
C LEU A 22 -2.15 -1.68 -4.34
N VAL A 23 -1.04 -1.65 -5.09
CA VAL A 23 0.29 -1.42 -4.52
C VAL A 23 0.59 0.06 -4.61
N LEU A 24 0.92 0.67 -3.47
CA LEU A 24 1.34 2.07 -3.37
C LEU A 24 2.75 2.12 -2.82
N VAL A 25 3.53 3.08 -3.30
CA VAL A 25 4.87 3.37 -2.78
C VAL A 25 4.75 4.58 -1.86
N ILE A 26 5.23 4.44 -0.64
CA ILE A 26 5.17 5.46 0.42
C ILE A 26 6.60 5.89 0.73
N ASP A 27 6.83 7.20 0.81
CA ASP A 27 8.11 7.74 1.27
C ASP A 27 8.25 7.50 2.78
N ALA A 28 9.30 6.78 3.17
CA ALA A 28 9.58 6.43 4.56
C ALA A 28 10.40 7.50 5.29
N ARG A 29 11.01 8.47 4.58
CA ARG A 29 11.98 9.42 5.16
C ARG A 29 11.43 10.20 6.35
N GLU A 30 10.23 10.75 6.21
CA GLU A 30 9.57 11.53 7.26
C GLU A 30 8.83 10.68 8.29
N ARG A 31 8.72 9.36 8.05
CA ARG A 31 7.91 8.43 8.84
C ARG A 31 8.71 7.59 9.81
N LEU A 32 10.02 7.49 9.60
CA LEU A 32 10.96 6.86 10.51
C LEU A 32 11.26 7.80 11.67
N GLU A 33 11.53 7.22 12.83
CA GLU A 33 12.02 7.96 13.99
C GLU A 33 13.36 7.39 14.49
N PRO A 34 14.47 8.16 14.45
CA PRO A 34 14.55 9.53 13.92
C PRO A 34 14.34 9.58 12.39
N ARG A 35 13.82 10.70 11.90
CA ARG A 35 13.64 10.95 10.46
C ARG A 35 14.96 10.82 9.71
N LEU A 36 14.87 10.36 8.45
CA LEU A 36 16.06 10.32 7.61
C LEU A 36 16.52 11.74 7.24
N PRO A 37 17.83 11.98 7.13
CA PRO A 37 18.37 13.27 6.71
C PRO A 37 17.87 13.67 5.32
N GLU A 38 17.68 14.98 5.08
CA GLU A 38 17.26 15.54 3.79
C GLU A 38 18.20 15.12 2.64
N GLY A 39 19.49 14.96 2.92
CA GLY A 39 20.50 14.49 1.96
C GLY A 39 20.61 12.97 1.78
N TYR A 40 19.69 12.17 2.33
CA TYR A 40 19.74 10.71 2.20
C TYR A 40 19.47 10.27 0.76
N PHE A 41 20.53 9.84 0.07
CA PHE A 41 20.49 9.43 -1.35
C PHE A 41 20.05 7.98 -1.56
N GLY A 42 19.92 7.17 -0.50
CA GLY A 42 19.47 5.79 -0.59
C GLY A 42 17.96 5.66 -0.88
N ASN A 43 17.53 4.44 -1.20
CA ASN A 43 16.11 4.13 -1.35
C ASN A 43 15.43 4.04 0.03
N ALA A 44 14.59 5.01 0.36
CA ALA A 44 13.76 5.02 1.56
C ALA A 44 12.27 4.97 1.18
N ILE A 45 11.90 3.93 0.43
CA ILE A 45 10.51 3.71 0.04
C ILE A 45 9.97 2.45 0.70
N LYS A 46 8.74 2.54 1.18
CA LYS A 46 7.98 1.42 1.67
C LYS A 46 6.88 1.12 0.67
N MET A 47 6.89 -0.07 0.09
CA MET A 47 5.70 -0.57 -0.58
C MET A 47 4.66 -0.80 0.51
N MET A 48 3.54 -0.07 0.43
CA MET A 48 2.40 -0.26 1.29
C MET A 48 2.09 -1.77 1.31
N PRO A 49 2.03 -2.42 2.48
CA PRO A 49 1.57 -3.79 2.53
C PRO A 49 0.20 -3.84 1.82
N PRO A 50 -0.17 -4.94 1.15
CA PRO A 50 -1.52 -5.05 0.63
C PRO A 50 -2.44 -4.78 1.83
N ALA A 51 -3.15 -3.65 1.83
CA ALA A 51 -3.95 -3.22 2.98
C ALA A 51 -5.26 -4.03 3.08
N GLY A 52 -5.14 -5.33 2.82
CA GLY A 52 -6.19 -6.24 2.39
C GLY A 52 -6.08 -6.54 0.91
N THR A 53 -6.46 -7.76 0.55
CA THR A 53 -7.13 -8.03 -0.72
C THR A 53 -8.57 -7.54 -0.60
N TRP A 54 -9.12 -6.97 -1.66
CA TRP A 54 -10.53 -6.58 -1.72
C TRP A 54 -11.20 -7.28 -2.88
N LEU A 55 -12.49 -7.54 -2.78
CA LEU A 55 -13.23 -8.09 -3.90
C LEU A 55 -13.40 -7.03 -4.98
N ALA A 56 -13.30 -7.42 -6.25
CA ALA A 56 -13.54 -6.51 -7.37
C ALA A 56 -14.90 -5.80 -7.25
N ARG A 57 -15.94 -6.51 -6.81
CA ARG A 57 -17.27 -5.95 -6.53
C ARG A 57 -17.24 -4.77 -5.56
N ASP A 58 -16.44 -4.86 -4.50
CA ASP A 58 -16.38 -3.79 -3.48
C ASP A 58 -15.84 -2.50 -4.09
N ILE A 59 -14.88 -2.61 -5.01
CA ILE A 59 -14.26 -1.44 -5.62
C ILE A 59 -15.13 -0.89 -6.76
N LEU A 60 -15.88 -1.73 -7.46
CA LEU A 60 -16.75 -1.33 -8.58
C LEU A 60 -18.10 -0.78 -8.10
N GLU A 61 -18.76 -1.45 -7.17
CA GLU A 61 -20.16 -1.20 -6.81
C GLU A 61 -20.31 -0.19 -5.67
N LYS A 62 -19.35 -0.10 -4.73
CA LYS A 62 -19.42 0.87 -3.64
C LYS A 62 -19.09 2.29 -4.12
N PRO A 63 -19.53 3.34 -3.41
CA PRO A 63 -19.14 4.71 -3.72
C PRO A 63 -17.61 4.88 -3.77
N LEU A 64 -17.11 5.78 -4.64
CA LEU A 64 -15.66 5.96 -4.83
C LEU A 64 -14.93 6.31 -3.52
N CYS A 65 -15.61 6.99 -2.58
CA CYS A 65 -15.07 7.30 -1.26
C CYS A 65 -14.68 6.06 -0.45
N PHE A 66 -15.28 4.89 -0.71
CA PHE A 66 -14.86 3.62 -0.11
C PHE A 66 -13.42 3.29 -0.52
N ALA A 67 -13.12 3.31 -1.82
CA ALA A 67 -11.77 3.03 -2.33
C ALA A 67 -10.76 4.10 -1.88
N VAL A 68 -11.17 5.37 -1.82
CA VAL A 68 -10.35 6.46 -1.27
C VAL A 68 -10.00 6.20 0.20
N LYS A 69 -10.98 5.82 1.02
CA LYS A 69 -10.76 5.52 2.43
C LYS A 69 -9.80 4.35 2.61
N LYS A 70 -9.93 3.26 1.83
CA LYS A 70 -8.99 2.13 1.87
C LYS A 70 -7.55 2.53 1.54
N ILE A 71 -7.38 3.44 0.58
CA ILE A 71 -6.07 4.01 0.25
C ILE A 71 -5.53 4.84 1.42
N GLN A 72 -6.36 5.71 1.99
CA GLN A 72 -5.96 6.56 3.13
C GLN A 72 -5.61 5.74 4.37
N ASP A 73 -6.41 4.73 4.71
CA ASP A 73 -6.17 3.83 5.83
C ASP A 73 -4.82 3.09 5.64
N GLY A 74 -4.56 2.58 4.43
CA GLY A 74 -3.29 1.93 4.10
C GLY A 74 -2.07 2.86 4.22
N ILE A 75 -2.21 4.13 3.83
CA ILE A 75 -1.17 5.15 3.98
C ILE A 75 -0.96 5.51 5.45
N ALA A 76 -2.04 5.69 6.22
CA ALA A 76 -1.99 6.06 7.63
C ALA A 76 -1.35 4.96 8.49
N ASN A 77 -1.62 3.69 8.17
CA ASN A 77 -1.08 2.55 8.89
C ASN A 77 0.42 2.31 8.62
N CYS A 78 1.03 3.00 7.65
CA CYS A 78 2.45 2.85 7.35
C CYS A 78 3.32 3.80 8.20
N GLY A 79 3.44 3.54 9.50
CA GLY A 79 4.32 4.30 10.41
C GLY A 79 5.71 3.66 10.63
N ASP A 80 6.55 4.29 11.45
CA ASP A 80 7.91 3.83 11.82
C ASP A 80 7.95 2.33 12.18
N GLY A 81 7.11 1.90 13.12
CA GLY A 81 7.09 0.50 13.57
C GLY A 81 6.77 -0.51 12.46
N VAL A 82 5.87 -0.16 11.53
CA VAL A 82 5.53 -1.03 10.38
C VAL A 82 6.69 -1.09 9.37
N ILE A 83 7.39 0.02 9.19
CA ILE A 83 8.57 0.09 8.32
C ILE A 83 9.69 -0.77 8.92
N ARG A 84 10.03 -0.57 10.20
CA ARG A 84 11.06 -1.33 10.92
C ARG A 84 10.76 -2.83 10.97
N SER A 85 9.53 -3.21 11.34
CA SER A 85 9.12 -4.61 11.34
C SER A 85 9.25 -5.28 9.96
N THR A 86 9.04 -4.52 8.88
CA THR A 86 9.29 -5.08 7.55
C THR A 86 10.78 -5.27 7.26
N ILE A 87 11.62 -4.33 7.69
CA ILE A 87 13.08 -4.46 7.56
C ILE A 87 13.54 -5.71 8.32
N ASP A 88 13.10 -5.89 9.57
CA ASP A 88 13.42 -7.05 10.40
C ASP A 88 13.01 -8.37 9.70
N CYS A 89 11.80 -8.41 9.12
CA CYS A 89 11.30 -9.56 8.37
C CYS A 89 12.15 -9.85 7.12
N MET A 90 12.53 -8.81 6.37
CA MET A 90 13.39 -8.94 5.18
C MET A 90 14.80 -9.42 5.55
N GLU A 91 15.36 -8.96 6.66
CA GLU A 91 16.68 -9.40 7.15
C GLU A 91 16.64 -10.87 7.60
N ALA A 92 15.61 -11.28 8.33
CA ALA A 92 15.42 -12.68 8.71
C ALA A 92 15.28 -13.60 7.50
N THR A 93 14.57 -13.16 6.45
CA THR A 93 14.39 -13.95 5.21
C THR A 93 15.68 -14.08 4.40
N LYS A 94 16.63 -13.14 4.52
CA LYS A 94 17.95 -13.23 3.87
C LYS A 94 18.91 -14.21 4.56
N ALA A 95 18.64 -14.56 5.81
CA ALA A 95 19.48 -15.47 6.59
C ALA A 95 19.12 -16.96 6.36
N THR A 96 18.24 -17.26 5.40
CA THR A 96 17.81 -18.61 4.99
C THR A 96 18.11 -18.83 3.51
#